data_AF-A0A0S8CEP0-F1
#
_entry.id   AF-A0A0S8CEP0-F1
#
_cell.length_a   1.000
_cell.length_b   1.000
_cell.length_c   1.000
_cell.angle_alpha   90.00
_cell.angle_beta   90.00
_cell.angle_gamma   90.00
#
_symmetry.space_group_name_H-M   'P 1'
#
loop_
_entity.id
_entity.type
_entity.pdbx_description
1 polymer ?
#
loop_
_entity_poly.entity_id
_entity_poly.type
_entity_poly.pdbx_seq_one_letter_code
_entity_poly.pdbx_strand_id
1 'polypeptide(L)'
;MSLDEAAPLLTTMASKFFIRGVKRPDGVRVFRLPYILPGLFELPFAVRQPSPDLDRLGDLWEKYFEEAWGRELHSGSIQFGRALPAIQSPKDQVMPHEDAVQIVQKSSFPIIYPCMCRQAARNCDDPLDVCMVFGLELYGGDVAGQPVLDPTQMVDGPPKGRPVSADEAVEVLKQSAEAGLVHCTMNVKEGFWLICNCCRHACHGLRGITQLDIPHAVAPSSYWAVVDEDLCNGCWACVDRCQVDAIEINENMVAEIDYERCLGCGICTFVCAPEALRLEKRDDRIFTPAADAHELFVMMGASKGRPYPVHHHPHV
;
A
#
# COMPACT_ATOMS: atom_id res chain seq x y z
N MET A 1 8.76 -34.80 11.86
CA MET A 1 7.69 -34.07 12.55
C MET A 1 6.37 -34.57 12.02
N SER A 2 5.51 -35.11 12.87
CA SER A 2 4.13 -35.51 12.49
C SER A 2 3.24 -34.28 12.27
N LEU A 3 2.05 -34.46 11.69
CA LEU A 3 1.08 -33.37 11.55
C LEU A 3 0.63 -32.82 12.92
N ASP A 4 0.49 -33.70 13.91
CA ASP A 4 0.09 -33.33 15.27
C ASP A 4 1.18 -32.53 16.00
N GLU A 5 2.46 -32.82 15.72
CA GLU A 5 3.59 -32.04 16.22
C GLU A 5 3.74 -30.70 15.48
N ALA A 6 3.46 -30.67 14.17
CA ALA A 6 3.60 -29.49 13.33
C ALA A 6 2.51 -28.44 13.62
N ALA A 7 1.27 -28.87 13.88
CA ALA A 7 0.13 -27.97 13.92
C ALA A 7 0.20 -26.90 15.03
N PRO A 8 0.63 -27.21 16.28
CA PRO A 8 0.84 -26.19 17.32
C PRO A 8 1.93 -25.18 16.96
N LEU A 9 3.02 -25.65 16.34
CA LEU A 9 4.12 -24.78 15.88
C LEU A 9 3.64 -23.83 14.79
N LEU A 10 2.96 -24.35 13.77
CA LEU A 10 2.40 -23.55 12.68
C LEU A 10 1.35 -22.56 13.18
N THR A 11 0.51 -22.96 14.15
CA THR A 11 -0.46 -22.04 14.78
C THR A 11 0.26 -20.91 15.54
N THR A 12 1.37 -21.22 16.22
CA THR A 12 2.21 -20.22 16.91
C THR A 12 2.92 -19.28 15.91
N MET A 13 3.36 -19.79 14.77
CA MET A 13 3.94 -18.97 13.71
C MET A 13 2.89 -18.06 13.07
N ALA A 14 1.67 -18.58 12.86
CA ALA A 14 0.54 -17.81 12.34
C ALA A 14 0.14 -16.67 13.30
N SER A 15 0.09 -16.97 14.60
CA SER A 15 -0.19 -15.95 15.62
C SER A 15 0.89 -14.88 15.75
N LYS A 16 2.05 -15.05 15.11
CA LYS A 16 3.12 -14.04 15.02
C LYS A 16 3.25 -13.45 13.62
N PHE A 17 2.29 -13.72 12.74
CA PHE A 17 2.26 -13.28 11.34
C PHE A 17 3.42 -13.75 10.45
N PHE A 18 4.23 -14.72 10.90
CA PHE A 18 5.33 -15.28 10.09
C PHE A 18 4.83 -16.18 8.96
N ILE A 19 3.70 -16.85 9.20
CA ILE A 19 2.97 -17.62 8.20
C ILE A 19 1.50 -17.23 8.28
N ARG A 20 0.73 -17.60 7.26
CA ARG A 20 -0.72 -17.51 7.27
C ARG A 20 -1.30 -18.85 7.65
N GLY A 21 -2.40 -18.83 8.39
CA GLY A 21 -3.10 -20.04 8.81
C GLY A 21 -4.61 -19.83 8.78
N VAL A 22 -5.32 -20.74 8.10
CA VAL A 22 -6.76 -20.70 7.92
C VAL A 22 -7.38 -22.04 8.28
N LYS A 23 -8.53 -22.02 8.93
CA LYS A 23 -9.38 -23.19 9.17
C LYS A 23 -10.53 -23.20 8.16
N ARG A 24 -10.52 -24.19 7.29
CA ARG A 24 -11.59 -24.44 6.31
C ARG A 24 -12.90 -24.82 7.00
N PRO A 25 -14.07 -24.67 6.32
CA PRO A 25 -15.36 -25.11 6.87
C PRO A 25 -15.42 -26.60 7.24
N ASP A 26 -14.65 -27.45 6.57
CA ASP A 26 -14.50 -28.89 6.86
C ASP A 26 -13.63 -29.19 8.11
N GLY A 27 -13.09 -28.14 8.75
CA GLY A 27 -12.25 -28.23 9.94
C GLY A 27 -10.74 -28.39 9.67
N VAL A 28 -10.33 -28.55 8.41
CA VAL A 28 -8.92 -28.68 8.04
C VAL A 28 -8.19 -27.34 8.21
N ARG A 29 -7.01 -27.38 8.83
CA ARG A 29 -6.12 -26.22 8.94
C ARG A 29 -5.13 -26.21 7.77
N VAL A 30 -5.07 -25.10 7.06
CA VAL A 30 -4.15 -24.85 5.96
C VAL A 30 -3.19 -23.74 6.36
N PHE A 31 -1.90 -23.94 6.08
CA PHE A 31 -0.86 -22.95 6.36
C PHE A 31 -0.10 -22.62 5.09
N ARG A 32 0.25 -21.35 4.89
CA ARG A 32 1.02 -20.88 3.72
C ARG A 32 1.95 -19.73 4.10
N LEU A 33 2.99 -19.51 3.30
CA LEU A 33 3.81 -18.31 3.44
C LEU A 33 2.99 -17.06 3.04
N PRO A 34 3.22 -15.91 3.70
CA PRO A 34 2.65 -14.65 3.24
C PRO A 34 3.28 -14.21 1.91
N TYR A 35 2.61 -13.31 1.19
CA TYR A 35 3.24 -12.59 0.08
C TYR A 35 4.52 -11.90 0.57
N ILE A 36 5.47 -11.65 -0.33
CA ILE A 36 6.63 -10.86 0.04
C ILE A 36 6.20 -9.42 0.38
N LEU A 37 5.35 -8.80 -0.45
CA LEU A 37 4.86 -7.44 -0.27
C LEU A 37 3.35 -7.30 -0.61
N PRO A 38 2.56 -6.61 0.23
CA PRO A 38 2.73 -6.59 1.67
C PRO A 38 2.49 -7.98 2.25
N GLY A 39 3.35 -8.37 3.18
CA GLY A 39 3.24 -9.68 3.81
C GLY A 39 4.42 -9.99 4.72
N LEU A 40 5.39 -10.74 4.24
CA LEU A 40 6.50 -11.25 5.04
C LEU A 40 7.29 -10.14 5.73
N PHE A 41 7.47 -9.02 5.05
CA PHE A 41 8.25 -7.89 5.55
C PHE A 41 7.46 -7.00 6.52
N GLU A 42 6.16 -6.82 6.28
CA GLU A 42 5.34 -5.86 7.01
C GLU A 42 4.51 -6.51 8.14
N LEU A 43 3.92 -7.68 7.89
CA LEU A 43 2.93 -8.28 8.80
C LEU A 43 3.45 -8.60 10.20
N PRO A 44 4.73 -8.98 10.43
CA PRO A 44 5.25 -9.12 11.78
C PRO A 44 5.12 -7.85 12.64
N PHE A 45 4.99 -6.68 12.01
CA PHE A 45 4.77 -5.39 12.67
C PHE A 45 3.30 -4.96 12.73
N ALA A 46 2.36 -5.77 12.26
CA ALA A 46 0.94 -5.43 12.26
C ALA A 46 0.40 -5.12 13.66
N VAL A 47 1.01 -5.72 14.69
CA VAL A 47 0.64 -5.50 16.09
C VAL A 47 1.91 -5.21 16.86
N ARG A 48 2.20 -3.93 17.15
CA ARG A 48 3.38 -3.58 17.92
C ARG A 48 3.30 -4.18 19.32
N GLN A 49 4.15 -5.17 19.58
CA GLN A 49 4.70 -5.35 20.91
C GLN A 49 6.18 -4.99 20.81
N PRO A 50 6.67 -3.97 21.53
CA PRO A 50 8.09 -3.67 21.59
C PRO A 50 8.85 -4.96 21.96
N SER A 51 9.75 -5.38 21.07
CA SER A 51 10.50 -6.61 21.22
C SER A 51 11.89 -6.41 20.62
N PRO A 52 12.97 -6.68 21.36
CA PRO A 52 14.33 -6.61 20.81
C PRO A 52 14.51 -7.43 19.53
N ASP A 53 13.78 -8.55 19.40
CA ASP A 53 13.81 -9.38 18.21
C ASP A 53 13.13 -8.71 17.02
N LEU A 54 11.97 -8.06 17.22
CA LEU A 54 11.27 -7.32 16.15
C LEU A 54 12.02 -6.06 15.76
N ASP A 55 12.66 -5.39 16.73
CA ASP A 55 13.48 -4.20 16.46
C ASP A 55 14.69 -4.59 15.59
N ARG A 56 15.42 -5.63 16.01
CA ARG A 56 16.54 -6.18 15.23
C ARG A 56 16.09 -6.63 13.84
N LEU A 57 14.92 -7.27 13.75
CA LEU A 57 14.40 -7.72 12.47
C LEU A 57 14.07 -6.52 11.57
N GLY A 58 13.51 -5.43 12.14
CA GLY A 58 13.38 -4.10 11.51
C GLY A 58 14.68 -3.62 10.89
N ASP A 59 15.75 -3.60 11.67
CA ASP A 59 17.07 -3.14 11.20
C ASP A 59 17.61 -4.03 10.07
N LEU A 60 17.39 -5.34 10.16
CA LEU A 60 17.78 -6.29 9.12
C LEU A 60 16.96 -6.13 7.83
N TRP A 61 15.68 -5.82 7.94
CA TRP A 61 14.81 -5.57 6.81
C TRP A 61 15.16 -4.27 6.10
N GLU A 62 15.44 -3.21 6.85
CA GLU A 62 15.95 -1.94 6.32
C GLU A 62 17.26 -2.15 5.55
N LYS A 63 18.21 -2.85 6.17
CA LYS A 63 19.46 -3.23 5.51
C LYS A 63 19.22 -4.02 4.22
N TYR A 64 18.33 -5.01 4.26
CA TYR A 64 18.03 -5.83 3.08
C TYR A 64 17.34 -5.03 1.97
N PHE A 65 16.44 -4.11 2.31
CA PHE A 65 15.82 -3.19 1.36
C PHE A 65 16.88 -2.34 0.65
N GLU A 66 17.80 -1.74 1.39
CA GLU A 66 18.85 -0.86 0.85
C GLU A 66 19.87 -1.62 0.00
N GLU A 67 20.33 -2.78 0.46
CA GLU A 67 21.42 -3.53 -0.18
C GLU A 67 20.96 -4.37 -1.37
N ALA A 68 19.69 -4.81 -1.41
CA ALA A 68 19.22 -5.74 -2.46
C ALA A 68 17.73 -5.61 -2.80
N TRP A 69 16.85 -5.83 -1.83
CA TRP A 69 15.44 -6.08 -2.09
C TRP A 69 14.70 -4.88 -2.67
N GLY A 70 15.02 -3.66 -2.29
CA GLY A 70 14.35 -2.47 -2.81
C GLY A 70 14.57 -2.30 -4.32
N ARG A 71 15.79 -2.55 -4.81
CA ARG A 71 16.08 -2.53 -6.25
C ARG A 71 15.42 -3.70 -6.97
N GLU A 72 15.42 -4.89 -6.37
CA GLU A 72 14.74 -6.06 -6.95
C GLU A 72 13.22 -5.88 -6.97
N LEU A 73 12.62 -5.23 -5.98
CA LEU A 73 11.19 -4.94 -5.93
C LEU A 73 10.78 -4.09 -7.13
N HIS A 74 11.55 -3.04 -7.41
CA HIS A 74 11.27 -2.02 -8.42
C HIS A 74 11.98 -2.24 -9.78
N SER A 75 12.60 -3.42 -10.00
CA SER A 75 13.40 -3.69 -11.21
C SER A 75 12.58 -3.93 -12.49
N GLY A 76 11.27 -4.17 -12.37
CA GLY A 76 10.38 -4.46 -13.50
C GLY A 76 9.64 -3.24 -14.01
N SER A 77 9.04 -3.34 -15.20
CA SER A 77 8.19 -2.28 -15.76
C SER A 77 6.78 -2.20 -15.15
N ILE A 78 6.41 -3.19 -14.33
CA ILE A 78 5.09 -3.30 -13.68
C ILE A 78 5.23 -3.00 -12.19
N GLN A 79 4.57 -1.93 -11.75
CA GLN A 79 4.55 -1.53 -10.34
C GLN A 79 3.53 -2.32 -9.55
N PHE A 80 3.91 -2.79 -8.37
CA PHE A 80 3.01 -3.46 -7.44
C PHE A 80 1.89 -2.53 -6.95
N GLY A 81 2.27 -1.31 -6.57
CA GLY A 81 1.38 -0.32 -5.99
C GLY A 81 1.15 0.86 -6.91
N ARG A 82 0.05 1.55 -6.69
CA ARG A 82 -0.32 2.80 -7.36
C ARG A 82 -0.75 3.86 -6.36
N ALA A 83 -0.53 5.12 -6.70
CA ALA A 83 -1.10 6.24 -5.97
C ALA A 83 -2.57 6.45 -6.35
N LEU A 84 -3.37 6.84 -5.36
CA LEU A 84 -4.74 7.30 -5.53
C LEU A 84 -4.78 8.82 -5.37
N PRO A 85 -5.61 9.55 -6.13
CA PRO A 85 -5.88 10.96 -5.87
C PRO A 85 -6.43 11.14 -4.44
N ALA A 86 -6.04 12.22 -3.79
CA ALA A 86 -6.56 12.58 -2.47
C ALA A 86 -8.07 12.86 -2.52
N ILE A 87 -8.75 12.72 -1.39
CA ILE A 87 -10.23 12.67 -1.31
C ILE A 87 -10.94 13.93 -1.79
N GLN A 88 -10.25 15.08 -1.78
CA GLN A 88 -10.78 16.37 -2.23
C GLN A 88 -10.71 16.55 -3.77
N SER A 89 -10.17 15.58 -4.50
CA SER A 89 -10.06 15.64 -5.96
C SER A 89 -11.46 15.65 -6.63
N PRO A 90 -11.65 16.32 -7.78
CA PRO A 90 -12.94 16.37 -8.47
C PRO A 90 -13.49 14.98 -8.78
N LYS A 91 -14.56 14.57 -8.09
CA LYS A 91 -15.09 13.20 -8.13
C LYS A 91 -15.67 12.79 -9.49
N ASP A 92 -16.16 13.75 -10.26
CA ASP A 92 -16.93 13.53 -11.48
C ASP A 92 -16.10 12.90 -12.62
N GLN A 93 -14.77 12.81 -12.45
CA GLN A 93 -13.84 12.29 -13.45
C GLN A 93 -12.96 11.14 -12.95
N VAL A 94 -13.04 10.78 -11.66
CA VAL A 94 -12.22 9.72 -11.06
C VAL A 94 -12.87 8.37 -11.36
N MET A 95 -12.11 7.43 -11.92
CA MET A 95 -12.63 6.08 -12.13
C MET A 95 -12.90 5.40 -10.78
N PRO A 96 -13.91 4.53 -10.63
CA PRO A 96 -14.23 3.89 -9.35
C PRO A 96 -13.05 3.17 -8.66
N HIS A 97 -12.13 2.62 -9.45
CA HIS A 97 -10.94 1.90 -8.99
C HIS A 97 -9.74 2.83 -8.68
N GLU A 98 -9.96 4.15 -8.77
CA GLU A 98 -9.02 5.22 -8.42
C GLU A 98 -9.57 6.09 -7.28
N ASP A 99 -10.83 5.91 -6.89
CA ASP A 99 -11.46 6.65 -5.79
C ASP A 99 -11.31 5.85 -4.49
N ALA A 100 -10.41 6.31 -3.61
CA ALA A 100 -10.16 5.68 -2.32
C ALA A 100 -11.43 5.54 -1.46
N VAL A 101 -12.38 6.48 -1.55
CA VAL A 101 -13.65 6.43 -0.82
C VAL A 101 -14.54 5.33 -1.38
N GLN A 102 -14.64 5.20 -2.71
CA GLN A 102 -15.42 4.11 -3.31
C GLN A 102 -14.82 2.74 -3.03
N ILE A 103 -13.48 2.61 -3.02
CA ILE A 103 -12.81 1.37 -2.63
C ILE A 103 -13.21 0.99 -1.20
N VAL A 104 -13.11 1.92 -0.24
CA VAL A 104 -13.52 1.68 1.15
C VAL A 104 -15.01 1.33 1.25
N GLN A 105 -15.88 2.07 0.58
CA GLN A 105 -17.34 1.87 0.66
C GLN A 105 -17.82 0.55 0.05
N LYS A 106 -17.12 0.04 -0.96
CA LYS A 106 -17.40 -1.27 -1.57
C LYS A 106 -16.70 -2.43 -0.85
N SER A 107 -15.68 -2.13 -0.06
CA SER A 107 -14.92 -3.13 0.67
C SER A 107 -15.76 -3.82 1.73
N SER A 108 -15.50 -5.12 1.92
CA SER A 108 -16.04 -5.86 3.05
C SER A 108 -15.09 -5.74 4.23
N PHE A 109 -15.63 -5.46 5.42
CA PHE A 109 -14.93 -5.57 6.70
C PHE A 109 -13.60 -4.79 6.78
N PRO A 110 -13.61 -3.44 6.77
CA PRO A 110 -12.40 -2.65 6.87
C PRO A 110 -11.76 -2.79 8.26
N ILE A 111 -10.43 -3.00 8.28
CA ILE A 111 -9.62 -3.12 9.50
C ILE A 111 -8.47 -2.12 9.41
N ILE A 112 -8.30 -1.33 10.46
CA ILE A 112 -7.17 -0.41 10.61
C ILE A 112 -6.06 -1.10 11.39
N TYR A 113 -4.89 -1.18 10.78
CA TYR A 113 -3.64 -1.56 11.39
C TYR A 113 -2.74 -0.34 11.59
N PRO A 114 -1.90 -0.34 12.64
CA PRO A 114 -0.80 0.60 12.71
C PRO A 114 0.14 0.38 11.51
N CYS A 115 0.71 1.46 10.97
CA CYS A 115 1.52 1.43 9.74
C CYS A 115 2.74 0.52 9.94
N MET A 116 2.68 -0.64 9.32
CA MET A 116 3.68 -1.69 9.49
C MET A 116 5.08 -1.26 9.06
N CYS A 117 5.20 -0.53 7.94
CA CYS A 117 6.48 0.00 7.46
C CYS A 117 7.08 1.01 8.46
N ARG A 118 6.28 1.95 9.00
CA ARG A 118 6.77 2.93 9.99
C ARG A 118 7.23 2.26 11.27
N GLN A 119 6.50 1.25 11.72
CA GLN A 119 6.90 0.49 12.89
C GLN A 119 8.18 -0.30 12.69
N ALA A 120 8.41 -0.80 11.47
CA ALA A 120 9.66 -1.45 11.09
C ALA A 120 10.83 -0.47 11.11
N ALA A 121 10.68 0.67 10.44
CA ALA A 121 11.74 1.65 10.21
C ALA A 121 12.05 2.52 11.43
N ARG A 122 11.05 2.83 12.27
CA ARG A 122 11.16 3.68 13.48
C ARG A 122 11.84 5.03 13.24
N ASN A 123 11.58 5.65 12.09
CA ASN A 123 12.31 6.84 11.62
C ASN A 123 11.43 8.08 11.37
N CYS A 124 10.16 8.06 11.78
CA CYS A 124 9.25 9.21 11.70
C CYS A 124 8.13 9.12 12.74
N ASP A 125 7.50 10.26 13.03
CA ASP A 125 6.38 10.39 13.96
C ASP A 125 5.01 10.54 13.27
N ASP A 126 4.94 10.25 11.97
CA ASP A 126 3.68 10.28 11.21
C ASP A 126 2.62 9.34 11.82
N PRO A 127 1.31 9.63 11.66
CA PRO A 127 0.23 8.86 12.27
C PRO A 127 0.33 7.35 12.01
N LEU A 128 0.20 6.52 13.05
CA LEU A 128 0.34 5.07 12.88
C LEU A 128 -0.95 4.40 12.41
N ASP A 129 -2.12 4.74 12.94
CA ASP A 129 -3.38 4.04 12.68
C ASP A 129 -3.99 4.38 11.30
N VAL A 130 -3.26 4.03 10.24
CA VAL A 130 -3.56 4.45 8.86
C VAL A 130 -3.41 3.33 7.83
N CYS A 131 -2.96 2.13 8.19
CA CYS A 131 -2.88 1.02 7.24
C CYS A 131 -4.23 0.30 7.18
N MET A 132 -4.91 0.37 6.04
CA MET A 132 -6.24 -0.22 5.86
C MET A 132 -6.10 -1.56 5.16
N VAL A 133 -6.66 -2.59 5.76
CA VAL A 133 -6.81 -3.90 5.15
C VAL A 133 -8.30 -4.13 4.93
N PHE A 134 -8.62 -4.61 3.73
CA PHE A 134 -9.97 -4.95 3.33
C PHE A 134 -10.09 -6.45 3.13
N GLY A 135 -11.26 -6.96 3.50
CA GLY A 135 -11.57 -8.38 3.42
C GLY A 135 -10.52 -9.23 4.14
N LEU A 136 -10.51 -10.52 3.81
CA LEU A 136 -9.55 -11.48 4.33
C LEU A 136 -8.68 -12.09 3.21
N GLU A 137 -8.64 -11.48 2.03
CA GLU A 137 -7.76 -11.85 0.92
C GLU A 137 -6.28 -11.72 1.32
N LEU A 138 -5.94 -10.69 2.12
CA LEU A 138 -4.63 -10.59 2.78
C LEU A 138 -4.35 -11.79 3.68
N TYR A 139 -5.38 -12.45 4.23
CA TYR A 139 -5.25 -13.63 5.10
C TYR A 139 -5.45 -14.96 4.37
N GLY A 140 -5.83 -14.94 3.08
CA GLY A 140 -5.87 -16.11 2.22
C GLY A 140 -7.24 -16.59 1.78
N GLY A 141 -8.14 -15.67 1.46
CA GLY A 141 -9.23 -15.95 0.53
C GLY A 141 -8.68 -16.34 -0.84
N ASP A 142 -8.32 -17.61 -1.01
CA ASP A 142 -8.24 -18.32 -2.29
C ASP A 142 -8.19 -19.83 -1.99
N VAL A 143 -9.35 -20.34 -1.60
CA VAL A 143 -9.76 -21.71 -1.88
C VAL A 143 -10.84 -21.56 -2.94
N ALA A 144 -10.63 -22.13 -4.13
CA ALA A 144 -11.56 -21.95 -5.24
C ALA A 144 -12.95 -22.45 -4.83
N GLY A 145 -13.97 -21.58 -4.89
CA GLY A 145 -15.35 -21.91 -4.54
C GLY A 145 -15.72 -21.79 -3.06
N GLN A 146 -14.86 -21.21 -2.21
CA GLN A 146 -15.22 -20.87 -0.83
C GLN A 146 -15.23 -19.33 -0.66
N PRO A 147 -16.31 -18.75 -0.09
CA PRO A 147 -16.39 -17.31 0.11
C PRO A 147 -15.28 -16.78 1.02
N VAL A 148 -15.05 -15.47 0.93
CA VAL A 148 -14.19 -14.65 1.79
C VAL A 148 -14.24 -15.18 3.22
N LEU A 149 -13.06 -15.41 3.79
CA LEU A 149 -12.92 -15.98 5.12
C LEU A 149 -13.80 -15.19 6.11
N ASP A 150 -14.44 -15.91 7.02
CA ASP A 150 -14.98 -15.32 8.24
C ASP A 150 -13.79 -15.05 9.18
N PRO A 151 -13.69 -13.87 9.83
CA PRO A 151 -12.65 -13.59 10.85
C PRO A 151 -12.46 -14.70 11.90
N THR A 152 -13.48 -15.51 12.16
CA THR A 152 -13.44 -16.68 13.06
C THR A 152 -12.71 -17.90 12.48
N GLN A 153 -12.43 -17.90 11.18
CA GLN A 153 -11.71 -18.98 10.48
C GLN A 153 -10.19 -18.82 10.53
N MET A 154 -9.67 -17.75 11.12
CA MET A 154 -8.23 -17.61 11.40
C MET A 154 -7.82 -18.60 12.49
N VAL A 155 -6.72 -19.33 12.27
CA VAL A 155 -6.26 -20.36 13.22
C VAL A 155 -5.71 -19.78 14.53
N ASP A 156 -5.33 -18.50 14.50
CA ASP A 156 -4.76 -17.75 15.60
C ASP A 156 -5.74 -16.80 16.30
N GLY A 157 -7.03 -16.89 15.96
CA GLY A 157 -8.09 -16.04 16.50
C GLY A 157 -8.42 -14.84 15.61
N PRO A 158 -9.30 -13.93 16.04
CA PRO A 158 -9.75 -12.82 15.20
C PRO A 158 -8.60 -11.92 14.75
N PRO A 159 -8.77 -11.18 13.64
CA PRO A 159 -7.81 -10.19 13.19
C PRO A 159 -7.39 -9.27 14.33
N LYS A 160 -6.10 -9.00 14.41
CA LYS A 160 -5.53 -8.25 15.55
C LYS A 160 -5.54 -6.74 15.36
N GLY A 161 -5.82 -6.28 14.14
CA GLY A 161 -6.08 -4.87 13.85
C GLY A 161 -7.44 -4.46 14.39
N ARG A 162 -7.74 -3.17 14.31
CA ARG A 162 -8.98 -2.58 14.81
C ARG A 162 -10.05 -2.61 13.71
N PRO A 163 -11.11 -3.42 13.82
CA PRO A 163 -12.22 -3.38 12.87
C PRO A 163 -12.93 -2.03 12.98
N VAL A 164 -13.33 -1.45 11.85
CA VAL A 164 -13.99 -0.15 11.77
C VAL A 164 -15.20 -0.19 10.85
N SER A 165 -16.04 0.84 10.88
CA SER A 165 -17.06 1.03 9.84
C SER A 165 -16.43 1.60 8.56
N ALA A 166 -17.14 1.52 7.43
CA ALA A 166 -16.71 2.17 6.20
C ALA A 166 -16.57 3.70 6.38
N ASP A 167 -17.49 4.33 7.10
CA ASP A 167 -17.43 5.78 7.37
C ASP A 167 -16.22 6.16 8.21
N GLU A 168 -15.87 5.35 9.21
CA GLU A 168 -14.69 5.56 10.02
C GLU A 168 -13.40 5.34 9.22
N ALA A 169 -13.35 4.34 8.33
CA ALA A 169 -12.23 4.15 7.42
C ALA A 169 -12.06 5.35 6.46
N VAL A 170 -13.16 5.92 5.95
CA VAL A 170 -13.12 7.16 5.14
C VAL A 170 -12.58 8.33 5.95
N GLU A 171 -12.90 8.42 7.25
CA GLU A 171 -12.36 9.45 8.12
C GLU A 171 -10.84 9.30 8.31
N VAL A 172 -10.35 8.08 8.48
CA VAL A 172 -8.90 7.80 8.53
C VAL A 172 -8.20 8.20 7.23
N LEU A 173 -8.85 8.04 6.06
CA LEU A 173 -8.30 8.54 4.80
C LEU A 173 -8.16 10.08 4.85
N LYS A 174 -9.18 10.81 5.32
CA LYS A 174 -9.11 12.28 5.41
C LYS A 174 -7.99 12.73 6.31
N GLN A 175 -7.90 12.17 7.52
CA GLN A 175 -6.85 12.45 8.49
C GLN A 175 -5.46 12.14 7.91
N SER A 176 -5.34 11.07 7.13
CA SER A 176 -4.10 10.71 6.45
C SER A 176 -3.71 11.74 5.39
N ALA A 177 -4.67 12.22 4.59
CA ALA A 177 -4.42 13.26 3.58
C ALA A 177 -4.05 14.61 4.23
N GLU A 178 -4.72 14.98 5.33
CA GLU A 178 -4.41 16.15 6.16
C GLU A 178 -3.04 16.05 6.85
N ALA A 179 -2.60 14.84 7.19
CA ALA A 179 -1.25 14.58 7.69
C ALA A 179 -0.19 14.55 6.58
N GLY A 180 -0.59 14.53 5.31
CA GLY A 180 0.33 14.59 4.16
C GLY A 180 0.76 13.24 3.62
N LEU A 181 -0.03 12.21 3.93
CA LEU A 181 0.24 10.85 3.53
C LEU A 181 -0.39 10.58 2.16
N VAL A 182 0.34 9.87 1.31
CA VAL A 182 -0.15 9.48 -0.01
C VAL A 182 -0.99 8.22 0.12
N HIS A 183 -2.23 8.28 -0.34
CA HIS A 183 -3.07 7.09 -0.50
C HIS A 183 -2.46 6.20 -1.59
N CYS A 184 -2.11 4.98 -1.23
CA CYS A 184 -1.60 3.97 -2.15
C CYS A 184 -2.44 2.70 -2.04
N THR A 185 -2.66 2.03 -3.16
CA THR A 185 -3.29 0.71 -3.19
C THR A 185 -2.56 -0.18 -4.19
N MET A 186 -3.06 -1.40 -4.36
CA MET A 186 -2.57 -2.31 -5.39
C MET A 186 -2.86 -1.80 -6.78
N ASN A 187 -2.00 -2.16 -7.72
CA ASN A 187 -2.15 -1.77 -9.10
C ASN A 187 -3.13 -2.68 -9.88
N VAL A 188 -4.36 -2.75 -9.39
CA VAL A 188 -5.45 -3.60 -9.90
C VAL A 188 -6.74 -2.80 -10.11
N LYS A 189 -7.72 -3.37 -10.82
CA LYS A 189 -9.05 -2.78 -11.03
C LYS A 189 -10.06 -3.27 -10.00
N GLU A 190 -9.95 -4.52 -9.57
CA GLU A 190 -10.86 -5.17 -8.62
C GLU A 190 -10.07 -6.04 -7.62
N GLY A 191 -10.72 -6.45 -6.53
CA GLY A 191 -10.11 -7.32 -5.52
C GLY A 191 -9.09 -6.59 -4.63
N PHE A 192 -9.29 -5.29 -4.38
CA PHE A 192 -8.47 -4.52 -3.46
C PHE A 192 -8.55 -5.08 -2.04
N TRP A 193 -7.40 -5.41 -1.47
CA TRP A 193 -7.31 -5.87 -0.09
C TRP A 193 -6.51 -4.93 0.81
N LEU A 194 -6.02 -3.81 0.28
CA LEU A 194 -5.31 -2.79 1.05
C LEU A 194 -5.52 -1.37 0.51
N ILE A 195 -5.55 -0.40 1.42
CA ILE A 195 -5.10 0.98 1.16
C ILE A 195 -4.05 1.32 2.22
N CYS A 196 -2.87 1.72 1.77
CA CYS A 196 -1.81 2.26 2.60
C CYS A 196 -1.80 3.78 2.53
N ASN A 197 -1.49 4.43 3.65
CA ASN A 197 -1.31 5.87 3.75
C ASN A 197 0.19 6.16 3.98
N CYS A 198 0.91 6.31 2.88
CA CYS A 198 2.35 6.20 2.81
C CYS A 198 3.06 7.53 3.08
N CYS A 199 4.21 7.46 3.74
CA CYS A 199 5.18 8.55 3.84
C CYS A 199 6.48 8.19 3.13
N ARG A 200 7.27 9.20 2.81
CA ARG A 200 8.62 9.07 2.24
C ARG A 200 9.61 8.40 3.20
N HIS A 201 9.37 8.47 4.51
CA HIS A 201 10.31 7.99 5.52
C HIS A 201 10.41 6.47 5.59
N ALA A 202 9.27 5.77 5.47
CA ALA A 202 9.22 4.33 5.77
C ALA A 202 8.65 3.48 4.63
N CYS A 203 7.84 4.03 3.72
CA CYS A 203 7.20 3.23 2.69
C CYS A 203 8.24 2.70 1.67
N HIS A 204 8.37 1.38 1.54
CA HIS A 204 9.24 0.74 0.54
C HIS A 204 8.88 1.12 -0.90
N GLY A 205 7.63 1.51 -1.17
CA GLY A 205 7.20 2.06 -2.46
C GLY A 205 7.77 3.45 -2.70
N LEU A 206 7.45 4.41 -1.83
CA LEU A 206 7.88 5.81 -2.00
C LEU A 206 9.40 5.98 -1.88
N ARG A 207 10.06 5.20 -1.02
CA ARG A 207 11.53 5.15 -0.93
C ARG A 207 12.20 4.59 -2.18
N GLY A 208 11.47 3.83 -3.00
CA GLY A 208 11.94 3.49 -4.35
C GLY A 208 12.20 4.74 -5.18
N ILE A 209 11.35 5.77 -5.03
CA ILE A 209 11.50 7.06 -5.71
C ILE A 209 12.56 7.92 -5.01
N THR A 210 12.41 8.14 -3.70
CA THR A 210 13.21 9.15 -2.97
C THR A 210 14.60 8.69 -2.54
N GLN A 211 14.79 7.39 -2.29
CA GLN A 211 16.07 6.85 -1.79
C GLN A 211 16.82 6.05 -2.86
N LEU A 212 16.11 5.30 -3.71
CA LEU A 212 16.73 4.44 -4.72
C LEU A 212 16.82 5.09 -6.11
N ASP A 213 16.25 6.28 -6.27
CA ASP A 213 16.17 7.07 -7.50
C ASP A 213 15.56 6.26 -8.67
N ILE A 214 14.41 5.63 -8.38
CA ILE A 214 13.59 4.89 -9.35
C ILE A 214 12.25 5.63 -9.48
N PRO A 215 12.13 6.63 -10.38
CA PRO A 215 10.94 7.49 -10.49
C PRO A 215 9.63 6.73 -10.71
N HIS A 216 9.70 5.49 -11.23
CA HIS A 216 8.55 4.65 -11.52
C HIS A 216 8.37 3.49 -10.52
N ALA A 217 8.87 3.63 -9.28
CA ALA A 217 8.67 2.60 -8.23
C ALA A 217 7.21 2.44 -7.79
N VAL A 218 6.40 3.50 -7.92
CA VAL A 218 4.94 3.49 -7.67
C VAL A 218 4.25 4.01 -8.91
N ALA A 219 3.20 3.34 -9.36
CA ALA A 219 2.43 3.82 -10.51
C ALA A 219 1.69 5.12 -10.13
N PRO A 220 1.70 6.14 -11.00
CA PRO A 220 0.98 7.38 -10.74
C PRO A 220 -0.54 7.16 -10.79
N SER A 221 -1.30 8.13 -10.29
CA SER A 221 -2.73 8.24 -10.53
C SER A 221 -3.00 8.70 -11.98
N SER A 222 -4.28 8.70 -12.39
CA SER A 222 -4.71 9.29 -13.67
C SER A 222 -4.72 10.82 -13.70
N TYR A 223 -4.01 11.48 -12.78
CA TYR A 223 -3.97 12.95 -12.69
C TYR A 223 -2.54 13.52 -12.70
N TRP A 224 -2.39 14.71 -13.27
CA TRP A 224 -1.25 15.60 -13.10
C TRP A 224 -1.56 16.63 -12.02
N ALA A 225 -0.58 16.94 -11.17
CA ALA A 225 -0.62 18.17 -10.40
C ALA A 225 -0.18 19.31 -11.31
N VAL A 226 -0.91 20.41 -11.33
CA VAL A 226 -0.66 21.56 -12.20
C VAL A 226 -0.63 22.82 -11.35
N VAL A 227 0.28 23.74 -11.68
CA VAL A 227 0.48 25.02 -10.99
C VAL A 227 -0.12 26.15 -11.83
N ASP A 228 -0.93 26.98 -11.20
CA ASP A 228 -1.29 28.30 -11.69
C ASP A 228 -0.22 29.30 -11.22
N GLU A 229 0.60 29.76 -12.17
CA GLU A 229 1.74 30.63 -11.87
C GLU A 229 1.31 32.00 -11.34
N ASP A 230 0.15 32.51 -11.77
CA ASP A 230 -0.36 33.83 -11.38
C ASP A 230 -0.86 33.84 -9.92
N LEU A 231 -1.32 32.69 -9.43
CA LEU A 231 -1.74 32.51 -8.03
C LEU A 231 -0.60 32.09 -7.12
N CYS A 232 0.47 31.50 -7.67
CA CYS A 232 1.57 30.98 -6.86
C CYS A 232 2.34 32.11 -6.17
N ASN A 233 2.58 31.96 -4.87
CA ASN A 233 3.32 32.94 -4.07
C ASN A 233 4.69 32.41 -3.58
N GLY A 234 5.14 31.26 -4.08
CA GLY A 234 6.46 30.71 -3.77
C GLY A 234 6.69 30.38 -2.30
N CYS A 235 5.65 30.02 -1.53
CA CYS A 235 5.74 29.84 -0.08
C CYS A 235 6.36 28.50 0.39
N TRP A 236 6.83 27.64 -0.52
CA TRP A 236 7.47 26.35 -0.24
C TRP A 236 6.60 25.26 0.43
N ALA A 237 5.39 25.57 0.88
CA ALA A 237 4.54 24.60 1.59
C ALA A 237 4.29 23.31 0.79
N CYS A 238 4.13 23.39 -0.53
CA CYS A 238 3.95 22.23 -1.40
C CYS A 238 5.22 21.38 -1.55
N VAL A 239 6.41 21.99 -1.46
CA VAL A 239 7.71 21.30 -1.51
C VAL A 239 7.84 20.40 -0.29
N ASP A 240 7.65 20.95 0.90
CA ASP A 240 7.73 20.19 2.17
C ASP A 240 6.69 19.07 2.25
N ARG A 241 5.55 19.27 1.56
CA ARG A 241 4.43 18.34 1.55
C ARG A 241 4.63 17.17 0.59
N CYS A 242 5.48 17.31 -0.42
CA CYS A 242 5.65 16.31 -1.48
C CYS A 242 6.42 15.09 -0.97
N GLN A 243 5.74 13.93 -0.88
CA GLN A 243 6.36 12.68 -0.38
C GLN A 243 7.31 12.01 -1.39
N VAL A 244 7.50 12.59 -2.57
CA VAL A 244 8.32 12.03 -3.66
C VAL A 244 9.28 13.05 -4.26
N ASP A 245 9.49 14.18 -3.57
CA ASP A 245 10.43 15.24 -3.96
C ASP A 245 10.27 15.67 -5.44
N ALA A 246 9.01 15.75 -5.88
CA ALA A 246 8.63 16.09 -7.26
C ALA A 246 8.26 17.58 -7.43
N ILE A 247 8.44 18.41 -6.40
CA ILE A 247 8.11 19.84 -6.46
C ILE A 247 9.31 20.64 -5.96
N GLU A 248 9.69 21.67 -6.70
CA GLU A 248 10.70 22.66 -6.31
C GLU A 248 10.18 24.08 -6.55
N ILE A 249 10.88 25.10 -6.03
CA ILE A 249 10.59 26.50 -6.36
C ILE A 249 11.67 26.98 -7.33
N ASN A 250 11.24 27.46 -8.49
CA ASN A 250 12.14 27.95 -9.53
C ASN A 250 12.65 29.38 -9.26
N GLU A 251 13.48 29.89 -10.17
CA GLU A 251 14.08 31.23 -10.06
C GLU A 251 13.05 32.37 -10.03
N ASN A 252 11.84 32.15 -10.56
CA ASN A 252 10.74 33.11 -10.57
C ASN A 252 9.87 33.05 -9.30
N MET A 253 10.28 32.29 -8.28
CA MET A 253 9.49 32.06 -7.06
C MET A 253 8.14 31.36 -7.32
N VAL A 254 8.08 30.51 -8.33
CA VAL A 254 6.91 29.70 -8.67
C VAL A 254 7.22 28.22 -8.46
N ALA A 255 6.23 27.45 -8.02
CA ALA A 255 6.38 26.00 -7.89
C ALA A 255 6.50 25.34 -9.28
N GLU A 256 7.49 24.48 -9.43
CA GLU A 256 7.74 23.67 -10.63
C GLU A 256 7.63 22.19 -10.28
N ILE A 257 7.07 21.39 -11.19
CA ILE A 257 6.74 19.98 -10.95
C ILE A 257 7.59 19.09 -11.86
N ASP A 258 8.35 18.19 -11.24
CA ASP A 258 8.98 17.07 -11.94
C ASP A 258 7.92 15.99 -12.23
N TYR A 259 7.45 15.96 -13.47
CA TYR A 259 6.44 15.02 -13.92
C TYR A 259 6.93 13.57 -14.05
N GLU A 260 8.25 13.31 -14.02
CA GLU A 260 8.77 11.94 -13.98
C GLU A 260 8.57 11.31 -12.61
N ARG A 261 8.66 12.12 -11.54
CA ARG A 261 8.45 11.71 -10.14
C ARG A 261 7.02 11.94 -9.64
N CYS A 262 6.28 12.87 -10.24
CA CYS A 262 4.94 13.24 -9.77
C CYS A 262 3.93 12.10 -9.87
N LEU A 263 3.44 11.66 -8.71
CA LEU A 263 2.42 10.61 -8.59
C LEU A 263 0.99 11.09 -8.89
N GLY A 264 0.74 12.40 -8.99
CA GLY A 264 -0.62 12.92 -9.16
C GLY A 264 -1.53 12.67 -7.95
N CYS A 265 -0.96 12.58 -6.74
CA CYS A 265 -1.72 12.25 -5.53
C CYS A 265 -2.53 13.43 -4.97
N GLY A 266 -2.21 14.67 -5.34
CA GLY A 266 -2.94 15.86 -4.87
C GLY A 266 -2.65 16.28 -3.42
N ILE A 267 -1.73 15.64 -2.71
CA ILE A 267 -1.44 16.00 -1.30
C ILE A 267 -0.87 17.43 -1.15
N CYS A 268 -0.27 17.98 -2.21
CA CYS A 268 0.19 19.36 -2.28
C CYS A 268 -0.96 20.39 -2.32
N THR A 269 -2.17 20.01 -2.77
CA THR A 269 -3.32 20.93 -2.84
C THR A 269 -3.84 21.28 -1.44
N PHE A 270 -3.67 20.38 -0.47
CA PHE A 270 -4.15 20.56 0.93
C PHE A 270 -3.42 21.68 1.68
N VAL A 271 -2.24 22.08 1.21
CA VAL A 271 -1.38 23.09 1.86
C VAL A 271 -1.24 24.35 1.03
N CYS A 272 -1.83 24.39 -0.17
CA CYS A 272 -1.74 25.53 -1.07
C CYS A 272 -2.81 26.57 -0.73
N ALA A 273 -2.51 27.44 0.25
CA ALA A 273 -3.40 28.53 0.65
C ALA A 273 -3.89 29.44 -0.50
N PRO A 274 -3.09 29.81 -1.53
CA PRO A 274 -3.59 30.60 -2.65
C PRO A 274 -4.35 29.79 -3.70
N GLU A 275 -4.53 28.47 -3.49
CA GLU A 275 -5.21 27.56 -4.41
C GLU A 275 -4.55 27.48 -5.80
N ALA A 276 -3.25 27.76 -5.88
CA ALA A 276 -2.45 27.68 -7.10
C ALA A 276 -2.20 26.25 -7.60
N LEU A 277 -2.47 25.22 -6.79
CA LEU A 277 -2.24 23.81 -7.15
C LEU A 277 -3.56 23.08 -7.33
N ARG A 278 -3.72 22.40 -8.46
CA ARG A 278 -4.90 21.57 -8.77
C ARG A 278 -4.52 20.28 -9.48
N LEU A 279 -5.46 19.34 -9.53
CA LEU A 279 -5.32 18.11 -10.31
C LEU A 279 -6.04 18.24 -11.65
N GLU A 280 -5.36 17.86 -12.72
CA GLU A 280 -5.93 17.72 -14.07
C GLU A 280 -5.78 16.28 -14.55
N LYS A 281 -6.71 15.80 -15.37
CA LYS A 281 -6.65 14.43 -15.89
C LYS A 281 -5.48 14.28 -16.87
N ARG A 282 -4.79 13.14 -16.84
CA ARG A 282 -3.73 12.81 -17.80
C ARG A 282 -4.33 12.40 -19.13
N ASP A 283 -3.86 13.01 -20.22
CA ASP A 283 -4.21 12.62 -21.59
C ASP A 283 -3.15 11.69 -22.22
N ASP A 284 -1.94 11.70 -21.66
CA ASP A 284 -0.72 11.09 -22.21
C ASP A 284 -0.42 9.70 -21.64
N ARG A 285 -0.99 9.37 -20.48
CA ARG A 285 -0.62 8.17 -19.72
C ARG A 285 -1.81 7.53 -19.02
N ILE A 286 -2.66 6.83 -19.78
CA ILE A 286 -3.70 5.96 -19.20
C ILE A 286 -3.01 4.68 -18.71
N PHE A 287 -2.53 4.71 -17.47
CA PHE A 287 -2.03 3.50 -16.82
C PHE A 287 -3.22 2.56 -16.61
N THR A 288 -3.29 1.47 -17.38
CA THR A 288 -4.32 0.47 -17.21
C THR A 288 -3.85 -0.53 -16.16
N PRO A 289 -4.45 -0.57 -14.96
CA PRO A 289 -4.07 -1.54 -13.94
C PRO A 289 -4.43 -2.96 -14.40
N ALA A 290 -3.83 -3.96 -13.76
CA ALA A 290 -4.25 -5.35 -13.93
C ALA A 290 -5.72 -5.51 -13.53
N ALA A 291 -6.43 -6.51 -14.06
CA ALA A 291 -7.80 -6.80 -13.68
C ALA A 291 -7.90 -7.14 -12.19
N ASP A 292 -7.00 -8.00 -11.71
CA ASP A 292 -6.95 -8.50 -10.33
C ASP A 292 -5.51 -8.78 -9.87
N ALA A 293 -5.36 -9.26 -8.64
CA ALA A 293 -4.07 -9.58 -8.04
C ALA A 293 -3.34 -10.72 -8.77
N HIS A 294 -4.05 -11.69 -9.34
CA HIS A 294 -3.43 -12.80 -10.05
C HIS A 294 -2.77 -12.30 -11.34
N GLU A 295 -3.50 -11.53 -12.14
CA GLU A 295 -2.95 -10.91 -13.36
C GLU A 295 -1.76 -9.99 -13.02
N LEU A 296 -1.86 -9.19 -11.96
CA LEU A 296 -0.76 -8.33 -11.50
C LEU A 296 0.53 -9.14 -11.26
N PHE A 297 0.46 -10.24 -10.51
CA PHE A 297 1.65 -11.05 -10.22
C PHE A 297 2.21 -11.76 -11.46
N VAL A 298 1.35 -12.20 -12.38
CA VAL A 298 1.78 -12.76 -13.68
C VAL A 298 2.53 -11.71 -14.49
N MET A 299 1.97 -10.50 -14.61
CA MET A 299 2.60 -9.38 -15.32
C MET A 299 3.93 -8.97 -14.68
N MET A 300 4.00 -8.87 -13.35
CA MET A 300 5.23 -8.56 -12.62
C MET A 300 6.31 -9.61 -12.88
N GLY A 301 5.98 -10.90 -12.81
CA GLY A 301 6.94 -11.97 -13.10
C GLY A 301 7.45 -11.93 -14.53
N ALA A 302 6.53 -11.76 -15.50
CA ALA A 302 6.88 -11.62 -16.91
C ALA A 302 7.82 -10.42 -17.17
N SER A 303 7.55 -9.27 -16.55
CA SER A 303 8.38 -8.06 -16.69
C SER A 303 9.82 -8.21 -16.20
N LYS A 304 10.07 -9.21 -15.34
CA LYS A 304 11.40 -9.53 -14.78
C LYS A 304 12.05 -10.74 -15.44
N GLY A 305 11.45 -11.30 -16.50
CA GLY A 305 11.92 -12.55 -17.13
C GLY A 305 11.81 -13.77 -16.21
N ARG A 306 10.98 -13.69 -15.16
CA ARG A 306 10.76 -14.75 -14.17
C ARG A 306 9.27 -15.09 -14.18
N PRO A 307 8.78 -15.86 -15.17
CA PRO A 307 7.37 -16.17 -15.29
C PRO A 307 6.85 -16.70 -13.96
N TYR A 308 5.83 -16.01 -13.41
CA TYR A 308 5.22 -16.39 -12.15
C TYR A 308 4.72 -17.83 -12.31
N PRO A 309 5.21 -18.80 -11.53
CA PRO A 309 4.81 -20.18 -11.71
C PRO A 309 3.31 -20.25 -11.50
N VAL A 310 2.60 -20.62 -12.56
CA VAL A 310 1.16 -20.85 -12.55
C VAL A 310 0.92 -22.15 -11.78
N HIS A 311 1.20 -22.16 -10.48
CA HIS A 311 0.62 -23.15 -9.60
C HIS A 311 -0.85 -22.77 -9.43
N HIS A 312 -1.64 -23.01 -10.47
CA HIS A 312 -3.02 -23.42 -10.24
C HIS A 312 -2.90 -24.66 -9.38
N HIS A 313 -3.08 -24.54 -8.07
CA HIS A 313 -3.46 -25.69 -7.27
C HIS A 313 -4.85 -26.08 -7.77
N PRO A 314 -5.00 -27.15 -8.58
CA PRO A 314 -6.28 -27.43 -9.23
C PRO A 314 -7.34 -27.86 -8.21
N HIS A 315 -6.92 -28.16 -6.98
CA HIS A 315 -7.74 -28.67 -5.89
C HIS A 315 -7.12 -28.26 -4.56
N VAL A 316 -7.41 -27.05 -4.06
CA VAL A 316 -7.39 -26.77 -2.61
C VAL A 316 -8.58 -25.91 -2.28
#